data_AF-A0A3B4AM47-F1
#
_entry.id   AF-A0A3B4AM47-F1
#
_cell.length_a   1.000
_cell.length_b   1.000
_cell.length_c   1.000
_cell.angle_alpha   90.00
_cell.angle_beta   90.00
_cell.angle_gamma   90.00
#
_symmetry.space_group_name_H-M   'P 1'
#
loop_
_entity.id
_entity.type
_entity.pdbx_description
1 polymer ?
#
loop_
_entity_poly.entity_id
_entity_poly.type
_entity_poly.pdbx_seq_one_letter_code
_entity_poly.pdbx_strand_id
1 'polypeptide(L)'
;WPPRHALLPRVSGGASAGLSRPMELVFVIDSSESVGPENFEIIKDFVNALVDRVTVGRNATRIGLVLYSLEVKLVFNLARYVTKQDIKQAIRNIPYMGEGTYTGTAIRKATQDAFYSSRTGVSKVAIVITDGQTDKREPVKLDIAVREAHAANIEMFALGIVNTSDPTQGEFLRELNLIASDPDSEVEQSVLSVAQTCVNETKRNHHGVHLKKPFFFFFIHYHLDAIAMTTGSKLVIKRIEQSLSSKIILKKATLLDLVAHGGGAAQPV
;
A
#
# COMPACT_ATOMS: atom_id res chain seq x y z
N TRP A 1 -43.83 11.89 -19.69
CA TRP A 1 -42.49 12.38 -19.30
C TRP A 1 -41.92 11.44 -18.24
N PRO A 2 -40.94 10.56 -18.55
CA PRO A 2 -40.31 9.73 -17.52
C PRO A 2 -39.10 10.44 -16.86
N PRO A 3 -38.64 10.01 -15.68
CA PRO A 3 -37.61 10.70 -14.91
C PRO A 3 -36.22 10.56 -15.55
N ARG A 4 -35.43 11.64 -15.50
CA ARG A 4 -34.03 11.68 -15.96
C ARG A 4 -33.18 10.78 -15.06
N HIS A 5 -32.82 9.60 -15.54
CA HIS A 5 -31.67 8.87 -15.01
C HIS A 5 -30.42 9.69 -15.30
N ALA A 6 -29.72 10.13 -14.25
CA ALA A 6 -28.37 10.66 -14.36
C ALA A 6 -27.50 9.57 -15.01
N LEU A 7 -27.05 9.84 -16.24
CA LEU A 7 -26.07 9.01 -16.94
C LEU A 7 -24.77 9.05 -16.13
N LEU A 8 -24.48 7.96 -15.41
CA LEU A 8 -23.14 7.72 -14.89
C LEU A 8 -22.20 7.61 -16.11
N PRO A 9 -21.01 8.24 -16.08
CA PRO A 9 -20.07 8.10 -17.17
C PRO A 9 -19.71 6.62 -17.35
N ARG A 10 -19.91 6.12 -18.58
CA ARG A 10 -19.42 4.81 -18.99
C ARG A 10 -17.91 4.81 -18.83
N VAL A 11 -17.40 4.01 -17.90
CA VAL A 11 -15.99 3.60 -17.92
C VAL A 11 -15.83 2.73 -19.16
N SER A 12 -15.31 3.34 -20.22
CA SER A 12 -14.86 2.61 -21.41
C SER A 12 -13.59 1.87 -21.05
N GLY A 13 -13.60 0.56 -21.25
CA GLY A 13 -12.40 -0.26 -21.14
C GLY A 13 -11.38 0.14 -22.20
N GLY A 14 -10.09 0.04 -21.84
CA GLY A 14 -8.99 0.06 -22.81
C GLY A 14 -8.12 1.33 -22.81
N ALA A 15 -7.69 1.83 -21.65
CA ALA A 15 -6.49 2.64 -21.54
C ALA A 15 -5.75 2.21 -20.28
N SER A 16 -4.44 1.99 -20.35
CA SER A 16 -3.63 1.70 -19.16
C SER A 16 -3.86 2.82 -18.14
N ALA A 17 -4.54 2.50 -17.04
CA ALA A 17 -4.82 3.45 -15.96
C ALA A 17 -3.48 3.83 -15.30
N GLY A 18 -2.81 4.84 -15.86
CA GLY A 18 -1.59 5.41 -15.31
C GLY A 18 -1.90 6.61 -14.42
N LEU A 19 -1.03 6.88 -13.45
CA LEU A 19 -1.10 8.09 -12.64
C LEU A 19 -0.69 9.28 -13.52
N SER A 20 -1.68 10.07 -13.97
CA SER A 20 -1.50 11.17 -14.94
C SER A 20 -1.39 12.56 -14.29
N ARG A 21 -1.83 12.72 -13.04
CA ARG A 21 -1.66 13.97 -12.28
C ARG A 21 -0.25 14.02 -11.65
N PRO A 22 0.43 15.19 -11.69
CA PRO A 22 1.70 15.36 -10.99
C PRO A 22 1.58 15.03 -9.50
N MET A 23 2.56 14.31 -8.96
CA MET A 23 2.60 13.86 -7.57
C MET A 23 4.04 13.87 -7.04
N GLU A 24 4.20 14.05 -5.75
CA GLU A 24 5.43 13.74 -5.03
C GLU A 24 5.22 12.38 -4.35
N LEU A 25 5.80 11.32 -4.92
CA LEU A 25 5.60 9.95 -4.44
C LEU A 25 6.85 9.45 -3.72
N VAL A 26 6.73 9.05 -2.46
CA VAL A 26 7.86 8.46 -1.70
C VAL A 26 7.51 7.05 -1.28
N PHE A 27 8.39 6.09 -1.61
CA PHE A 27 8.32 4.74 -1.07
C PHE A 27 9.12 4.66 0.23
N VAL A 28 8.53 4.08 1.27
CA VAL A 28 9.19 3.80 2.54
C VAL A 28 9.21 2.28 2.72
N ILE A 29 10.34 1.66 2.43
CA ILE A 29 10.45 0.22 2.22
C ILE A 29 11.14 -0.45 3.40
N ASP A 30 10.45 -1.39 4.01
CA ASP A 30 10.97 -2.27 5.06
C ASP A 30 11.93 -3.30 4.46
N SER A 31 13.10 -3.40 5.07
CA SER A 31 14.18 -4.34 4.76
C SER A 31 14.59 -5.12 6.01
N SER A 32 13.69 -5.23 6.99
CA SER A 32 13.92 -5.95 8.24
C SER A 32 14.12 -7.45 8.05
N GLU A 33 14.57 -8.10 9.13
CA GLU A 33 14.72 -9.57 9.18
C GLU A 33 13.39 -10.30 8.91
N SER A 34 12.28 -9.78 9.42
CA SER A 34 10.96 -10.40 9.23
C SER A 34 10.58 -10.47 7.76
N VAL A 35 10.92 -9.43 6.97
CA VAL A 35 10.68 -9.41 5.51
C VAL A 35 11.39 -10.58 4.86
N GLY A 36 12.67 -10.76 5.17
CA GLY A 36 13.54 -11.72 4.54
C GLY A 36 13.90 -11.35 3.09
N PRO A 37 15.04 -11.85 2.57
CA PRO A 37 15.57 -11.45 1.27
C PRO A 37 14.63 -11.83 0.10
N GLU A 38 13.91 -12.93 0.21
CA GLU A 38 13.01 -13.43 -0.84
C GLU A 38 11.81 -12.48 -1.06
N ASN A 39 11.14 -12.06 0.03
CA ASN A 39 10.04 -11.10 -0.08
C ASN A 39 10.56 -9.71 -0.47
N PHE A 40 11.77 -9.35 -0.03
CA PHE A 40 12.36 -8.06 -0.38
C PHE A 40 12.55 -7.88 -1.90
N GLU A 41 12.97 -8.91 -2.62
CA GLU A 41 13.04 -8.86 -4.09
C GLU A 41 11.65 -8.66 -4.73
N ILE A 42 10.61 -9.25 -4.14
CA ILE A 42 9.24 -9.10 -4.64
C ILE A 42 8.69 -7.71 -4.34
N ILE A 43 9.07 -7.10 -3.21
CA ILE A 43 8.79 -5.69 -2.94
C ILE A 43 9.43 -4.82 -4.03
N LYS A 44 10.70 -5.07 -4.37
CA LYS A 44 11.38 -4.33 -5.45
C LYS A 44 10.66 -4.48 -6.79
N ASP A 45 10.19 -5.67 -7.12
CA ASP A 45 9.42 -5.92 -8.34
C ASP A 45 8.06 -5.20 -8.33
N PHE A 46 7.34 -5.24 -7.21
CA PHE A 46 6.11 -4.47 -7.01
C PHE A 46 6.35 -2.95 -7.20
N VAL A 47 7.36 -2.39 -6.55
CA VAL A 47 7.67 -0.95 -6.65
C VAL A 47 8.05 -0.59 -8.09
N ASN A 48 8.84 -1.41 -8.76
CA ASN A 48 9.18 -1.23 -10.18
C ASN A 48 7.94 -1.26 -11.09
N ALA A 49 7.00 -2.19 -10.86
CA ALA A 49 5.75 -2.28 -11.60
C ALA A 49 4.84 -1.07 -11.37
N LEU A 50 4.89 -0.45 -10.18
CA LEU A 50 4.19 0.80 -9.90
C LEU A 50 4.82 1.97 -10.66
N VAL A 51 6.16 2.08 -10.64
CA VAL A 51 6.89 3.13 -11.37
C VAL A 51 6.58 3.08 -12.88
N ASP A 52 6.39 1.89 -13.46
CA ASP A 52 6.02 1.75 -14.88
C ASP A 52 4.70 2.45 -15.23
N ARG A 53 3.76 2.51 -14.28
CA ARG A 53 2.42 3.10 -14.43
C ARG A 53 2.36 4.59 -14.11
N VAL A 54 3.46 5.16 -13.66
CA VAL A 54 3.55 6.57 -13.31
C VAL A 54 4.16 7.35 -14.47
N THR A 55 3.64 8.54 -14.75
CA THR A 55 4.32 9.50 -15.66
C THR A 55 5.39 10.24 -14.87
N VAL A 56 6.65 9.82 -14.99
CA VAL A 56 7.79 10.43 -14.30
C VAL A 56 8.35 11.61 -15.08
N GLY A 57 8.66 12.70 -14.39
CA GLY A 57 9.37 13.84 -14.97
C GLY A 57 9.44 15.03 -14.02
N ARG A 58 10.27 16.03 -14.34
CA ARG A 58 10.46 17.23 -13.50
C ARG A 58 9.15 17.96 -13.16
N ASN A 59 8.25 18.03 -14.14
CA ASN A 59 6.95 18.68 -14.02
C ASN A 59 5.79 17.67 -13.89
N ALA A 60 6.07 16.37 -13.87
CA ALA A 60 5.10 15.30 -13.71
C ALA A 60 5.26 14.68 -12.31
N THR A 61 5.18 13.37 -12.15
CA THR A 61 5.45 12.72 -10.87
C THR A 61 6.95 12.63 -10.62
N ARG A 62 7.35 12.95 -9.39
CA ARG A 62 8.72 12.76 -8.88
C ARG A 62 8.70 11.70 -7.79
N ILE A 63 9.77 10.91 -7.71
CA ILE A 63 9.82 9.73 -6.84
C ILE A 63 11.02 9.82 -5.90
N GLY A 64 10.78 9.55 -4.61
CA GLY A 64 11.79 9.36 -3.58
C GLY A 64 11.70 7.94 -2.98
N LEU A 65 12.77 7.52 -2.30
CA LEU A 65 12.81 6.22 -1.63
C LEU A 65 13.60 6.30 -0.32
N VAL A 66 12.95 5.87 0.75
CA VAL A 66 13.55 5.58 2.05
C VAL A 66 13.55 4.07 2.25
N LEU A 67 14.70 3.51 2.61
CA LEU A 67 14.87 2.11 2.94
C LEU A 67 15.16 2.01 4.44
N TYR A 68 14.54 1.07 5.15
CA TYR A 68 14.73 0.97 6.60
C TYR A 68 14.75 -0.45 7.14
N SER A 69 15.42 -0.61 8.27
CA SER A 69 15.36 -1.72 9.21
C SER A 69 15.65 -1.15 10.61
N LEU A 70 16.69 -1.59 11.35
CA LEU A 70 17.29 -0.82 12.46
C LEU A 70 18.06 0.43 11.98
N GLU A 71 18.51 0.44 10.73
CA GLU A 71 19.09 1.62 10.09
C GLU A 71 18.08 2.24 9.13
N VAL A 72 18.06 3.57 9.00
CA VAL A 72 17.15 4.27 8.07
C VAL A 72 17.96 5.07 7.05
N LYS A 73 17.82 4.72 5.78
CA LYS A 73 18.58 5.30 4.66
C LYS A 73 17.66 6.05 3.69
N LEU A 74 17.96 7.32 3.44
CA LEU A 74 17.42 8.01 2.27
C LEU A 74 18.22 7.55 1.05
N VAL A 75 17.63 6.68 0.25
CA VAL A 75 18.31 6.15 -0.96
C VAL A 75 18.35 7.23 -2.03
N PHE A 76 17.23 7.94 -2.24
CA PHE A 76 17.17 9.14 -3.06
C PHE A 76 15.94 10.00 -2.72
N ASN A 77 16.07 11.32 -2.84
CA ASN A 77 14.95 12.26 -2.67
C ASN A 77 14.23 12.55 -4.01
N LEU A 78 13.15 13.33 -3.93
CA LEU A 78 12.30 13.70 -5.08
C LEU A 78 13.03 14.47 -6.18
N ALA A 79 14.18 15.10 -5.88
CA ALA A 79 14.94 15.90 -6.84
C ALA A 79 16.00 15.08 -7.61
N ARG A 80 16.32 13.87 -7.17
CA ARG A 80 17.47 13.11 -7.66
C ARG A 80 17.28 12.57 -9.07
N TYR A 81 16.17 11.87 -9.33
CA TYR A 81 15.93 11.18 -10.60
C TYR A 81 14.71 11.76 -11.32
N VAL A 82 14.82 11.86 -12.64
CA VAL A 82 13.79 12.48 -13.50
C VAL A 82 13.31 11.55 -14.62
N THR A 83 13.83 10.32 -14.67
CA THR A 83 13.44 9.30 -15.65
C THR A 83 13.01 8.02 -14.94
N LYS A 84 12.07 7.28 -15.54
CA LYS A 84 11.66 5.97 -15.01
C LYS A 84 12.85 4.99 -14.95
N GLN A 85 13.70 5.02 -15.98
CA GLN A 85 14.82 4.08 -16.10
C GLN A 85 15.79 4.21 -14.92
N ASP A 86 16.18 5.44 -14.57
CA ASP A 86 17.11 5.67 -13.46
C ASP A 86 16.51 5.27 -12.11
N ILE A 87 15.23 5.60 -11.90
CA ILE A 87 14.50 5.22 -10.68
C ILE A 87 14.45 3.69 -10.54
N LYS A 88 14.05 2.99 -11.61
CA LYS A 88 13.96 1.53 -11.59
C LYS A 88 15.32 0.87 -11.39
N GLN A 89 16.38 1.43 -11.98
CA GLN A 89 17.74 0.94 -11.78
C GLN A 89 18.19 1.13 -10.33
N ALA A 90 17.90 2.29 -9.74
CA ALA A 90 18.19 2.54 -8.33
C ALA A 90 17.44 1.56 -7.42
N ILE A 91 16.15 1.31 -7.67
CA ILE A 91 15.34 0.34 -6.92
C ILE A 91 15.91 -1.07 -7.04
N ARG A 92 16.31 -1.53 -8.24
CA ARG A 92 16.91 -2.87 -8.40
C ARG A 92 18.21 -3.05 -7.61
N ASN A 93 18.95 -1.97 -7.41
CA ASN A 93 20.28 -2.00 -6.79
C ASN A 93 20.26 -1.78 -5.26
N ILE A 94 19.10 -1.55 -4.63
CA ILE A 94 19.06 -1.41 -3.18
C ILE A 94 19.39 -2.74 -2.50
N PRO A 95 20.29 -2.76 -1.49
CA PRO A 95 20.64 -3.98 -0.78
C PRO A 95 19.56 -4.34 0.25
N TYR A 96 19.39 -5.64 0.50
CA TYR A 96 18.68 -6.12 1.68
C TYR A 96 19.51 -5.83 2.93
N MET A 97 18.90 -5.27 3.98
CA MET A 97 19.60 -4.84 5.21
C MET A 97 19.48 -5.88 6.33
N GLY A 98 18.29 -6.41 6.55
CA GLY A 98 17.99 -7.24 7.71
C GLY A 98 17.92 -6.44 9.01
N GLU A 99 17.63 -7.17 10.10
CA GLU A 99 17.63 -6.73 11.50
C GLU A 99 16.67 -5.58 11.85
N GLY A 100 15.69 -5.88 12.71
CA GLY A 100 14.75 -4.93 13.34
C GLY A 100 13.99 -3.99 12.38
N THR A 101 13.10 -3.17 12.96
CA THR A 101 12.06 -2.48 12.18
C THR A 101 11.75 -1.11 12.79
N TYR A 102 12.46 -0.06 12.34
CA TYR A 102 12.26 1.33 12.80
C TYR A 102 11.35 2.14 11.87
N THR A 103 10.08 1.71 11.81
CA THR A 103 9.02 2.29 10.98
C THR A 103 8.76 3.77 11.27
N GLY A 104 8.67 4.17 12.55
CA GLY A 104 8.44 5.55 12.95
C GLY A 104 9.59 6.47 12.53
N THR A 105 10.82 6.01 12.70
CA THR A 105 12.04 6.74 12.28
C THR A 105 12.08 6.86 10.76
N ALA A 106 11.68 5.82 10.03
CA ALA A 106 11.59 5.84 8.57
C ALA A 106 10.56 6.84 8.04
N ILE A 107 9.36 6.87 8.64
CA ILE A 107 8.31 7.84 8.28
C ILE A 107 8.77 9.28 8.57
N ARG A 108 9.41 9.52 9.72
CA ARG A 108 9.99 10.84 10.02
C ARG A 108 11.06 11.22 9.01
N LYS A 109 11.96 10.30 8.63
CA LYS A 109 12.99 10.54 7.62
C LYS A 109 12.39 10.84 6.24
N ALA A 110 11.33 10.14 5.85
CA ALA A 110 10.61 10.44 4.63
C ALA A 110 10.05 11.87 4.66
N THR A 111 9.37 12.22 5.76
CA THR A 111 8.76 13.54 5.98
C THR A 111 9.78 14.68 5.93
N GLN A 112 10.91 14.52 6.63
CA GLN A 112 11.90 15.58 6.81
C GLN A 112 12.88 15.68 5.62
N ASP A 113 13.30 14.54 5.05
CA ASP A 113 14.40 14.52 4.08
C ASP A 113 13.92 14.19 2.67
N ALA A 114 13.10 13.15 2.49
CA ALA A 114 12.65 12.74 1.16
C ALA A 114 11.69 13.76 0.55
N PHE A 115 10.77 14.29 1.37
CA PHE A 115 9.80 15.33 1.00
C PHE A 115 10.33 16.77 1.12
N TYR A 116 11.58 16.96 1.57
CA TYR A 116 12.17 18.29 1.75
C TYR A 116 12.05 19.16 0.48
N SER A 117 12.31 18.57 -0.69
CA SER A 117 12.26 19.26 -1.99
C SER A 117 10.90 19.17 -2.67
N SER A 118 9.82 18.88 -1.95
CA SER A 118 8.45 18.77 -2.51
C SER A 118 7.99 20.09 -3.12
N ARG A 119 7.26 20.03 -4.24
CA ARG A 119 6.70 21.22 -4.89
C ARG A 119 5.44 21.66 -4.16
N THR A 120 5.31 22.97 -3.97
CA THR A 120 4.08 23.57 -3.44
C THR A 120 2.90 23.30 -4.37
N GLY A 121 1.75 22.94 -3.81
CA GLY A 121 0.52 22.69 -4.58
C GLY A 121 0.48 21.35 -5.32
N VAL A 122 1.47 20.47 -5.14
CA VAL A 122 1.48 19.10 -5.68
C VAL A 122 1.18 18.12 -4.56
N SER A 123 0.30 17.15 -4.81
CA SER A 123 -0.06 16.11 -3.85
C SER A 123 1.17 15.31 -3.41
N LYS A 124 1.31 15.09 -2.10
CA LYS A 124 2.40 14.32 -1.50
C LYS A 124 1.86 12.99 -1.02
N VAL A 125 2.41 11.91 -1.51
CA VAL A 125 1.96 10.54 -1.22
C VAL A 125 3.13 9.72 -0.73
N ALA A 126 2.99 9.12 0.45
CA ALA A 126 3.90 8.11 0.96
C ALA A 126 3.26 6.72 0.85
N ILE A 127 3.97 5.74 0.29
CA ILE A 127 3.59 4.33 0.34
C ILE A 127 4.58 3.62 1.25
N VAL A 128 4.14 3.30 2.47
CA VAL A 128 4.88 2.52 3.45
C VAL A 128 4.65 1.05 3.16
N ILE A 129 5.72 0.29 2.95
CA ILE A 129 5.67 -1.15 2.68
C ILE A 129 6.37 -1.83 3.85
N THR A 130 5.64 -2.68 4.58
CA THR A 130 6.14 -3.31 5.80
C THR A 130 5.52 -4.68 6.02
N ASP A 131 6.22 -5.53 6.75
CA ASP A 131 5.80 -6.90 7.06
C ASP A 131 5.82 -7.24 8.54
N GLY A 132 6.24 -6.27 9.35
CA GLY A 132 6.61 -6.46 10.74
C GLY A 132 5.99 -5.41 11.64
N GLN A 133 6.08 -5.69 12.93
CA GLN A 133 5.79 -4.71 13.96
C GLN A 133 7.01 -3.86 14.22
N THR A 134 6.73 -2.62 14.61
CA THR A 134 7.74 -1.68 15.05
C THR A 134 8.55 -2.26 16.22
N ASP A 135 9.88 -2.22 16.12
CA ASP A 135 10.77 -2.71 17.16
C ASP A 135 10.63 -1.86 18.43
N LYS A 136 10.63 -2.48 19.62
CA LYS A 136 10.50 -1.78 20.91
C LYS A 136 11.63 -0.79 21.18
N ARG A 137 12.79 -0.96 20.52
CA ARG A 137 13.96 -0.07 20.61
C ARG A 137 13.85 1.15 19.69
N GLU A 138 12.77 1.24 18.91
CA GLU A 138 12.48 2.37 18.02
C GLU A 138 12.60 3.71 18.78
N PRO A 139 13.45 4.64 18.31
CA PRO A 139 13.64 5.93 18.97
C PRO A 139 12.48 6.90 18.73
N VAL A 140 11.70 6.69 17.67
CA VAL A 140 10.59 7.54 17.27
C VAL A 140 9.28 6.78 17.33
N LYS A 141 8.38 7.15 18.25
CA LYS A 141 7.06 6.53 18.31
C LYS A 141 6.30 6.71 16.99
N LEU A 142 5.70 5.62 16.52
CA LEU A 142 5.00 5.54 15.24
C LEU A 142 3.87 6.59 15.13
N ASP A 143 3.05 6.74 16.17
CA ASP A 143 1.95 7.70 16.22
C ASP A 143 2.42 9.16 16.05
N ILE A 144 3.56 9.50 16.64
CA ILE A 144 4.17 10.82 16.52
C ILE A 144 4.65 11.06 15.09
N ALA A 145 5.33 10.08 14.48
CA ALA A 145 5.84 10.19 13.12
C ALA A 145 4.72 10.31 12.08
N VAL A 146 3.65 9.53 12.21
CA VAL A 146 2.46 9.63 11.35
C VAL A 146 1.82 11.01 11.48
N ARG A 147 1.64 11.50 12.71
CA ARG A 147 1.06 12.84 12.93
C ARG A 147 1.91 13.95 12.31
N GLU A 148 3.24 13.84 12.35
CA GLU A 148 4.15 14.76 11.67
C GLU A 148 3.99 14.71 10.15
N ALA A 149 3.88 13.51 9.57
CA ALA A 149 3.64 13.34 8.13
C ALA A 149 2.30 13.95 7.70
N HIS A 150 1.22 13.69 8.45
CA HIS A 150 -0.09 14.30 8.21
C HIS A 150 -0.06 15.83 8.35
N ALA A 151 0.62 16.36 9.36
CA ALA A 151 0.80 17.81 9.52
C ALA A 151 1.60 18.44 8.36
N ALA A 152 2.45 17.67 7.68
CA ALA A 152 3.17 18.06 6.46
C ALA A 152 2.34 17.89 5.17
N ASN A 153 1.05 17.55 5.28
CA ASN A 153 0.11 17.27 4.19
C ASN A 153 0.59 16.14 3.28
N ILE A 154 1.10 15.06 3.90
CA ILE A 154 1.49 13.82 3.23
C ILE A 154 0.36 12.82 3.43
N GLU A 155 -0.23 12.35 2.34
CA GLU A 155 -1.19 11.26 2.31
C GLU A 155 -0.45 9.93 2.38
N MET A 156 -0.80 9.07 3.33
CA MET A 156 -0.08 7.85 3.63
C MET A 156 -0.88 6.60 3.26
N PHE A 157 -0.25 5.68 2.55
CA PHE A 157 -0.75 4.34 2.24
C PHE A 157 0.15 3.30 2.89
N ALA A 158 -0.43 2.25 3.44
CA ALA A 158 0.31 1.16 4.07
C ALA A 158 0.09 -0.15 3.30
N LEU A 159 1.16 -0.76 2.80
CA LEU A 159 1.17 -2.07 2.18
C LEU A 159 1.74 -3.08 3.16
N GLY A 160 0.88 -4.01 3.61
CA GLY A 160 1.28 -5.10 4.47
C GLY A 160 1.81 -6.33 3.73
N ILE A 161 2.79 -7.01 4.32
CA ILE A 161 3.21 -8.35 3.88
C ILE A 161 3.09 -9.24 5.10
N VAL A 162 2.10 -10.14 5.13
CA VAL A 162 1.76 -10.84 6.37
C VAL A 162 1.53 -12.31 6.09
N ASN A 163 2.09 -13.15 6.96
CA ASN A 163 1.62 -14.53 7.05
C ASN A 163 0.27 -14.52 7.78
N THR A 164 -0.78 -14.97 7.11
CA THR A 164 -2.14 -14.98 7.68
C THR A 164 -2.25 -15.90 8.90
N SER A 165 -1.32 -16.84 9.06
CA SER A 165 -1.22 -17.69 10.24
C SER A 165 -0.35 -17.10 11.37
N ASP A 166 0.17 -15.89 11.21
CA ASP A 166 0.99 -15.23 12.22
C ASP A 166 0.13 -14.84 13.44
N PRO A 167 0.47 -15.30 14.66
CA PRO A 167 -0.30 -14.98 15.87
C PRO A 167 -0.30 -13.47 16.19
N THR A 168 0.62 -12.72 15.60
CA THR A 168 0.79 -11.29 15.81
C THR A 168 0.07 -10.43 14.76
N GLN A 169 -0.67 -11.05 13.83
CA GLN A 169 -1.42 -10.36 12.77
C GLN A 169 -2.30 -9.23 13.30
N GLY A 170 -2.97 -9.41 14.44
CA GLY A 170 -3.85 -8.39 15.01
C GLY A 170 -3.11 -7.11 15.42
N GLU A 171 -1.88 -7.23 15.90
CA GLU A 171 -1.01 -6.09 16.23
C GLU A 171 -0.51 -5.40 14.96
N PHE A 172 -0.07 -6.19 13.99
CA PHE A 172 0.35 -5.70 12.68
C PHE A 172 -0.75 -4.88 11.98
N LEU A 173 -2.00 -5.38 11.99
CA LEU A 173 -3.14 -4.66 11.42
C LEU A 173 -3.44 -3.34 12.15
N ARG A 174 -3.17 -3.26 13.46
CA ARG A 174 -3.30 -1.99 14.21
C ARG A 174 -2.23 -0.98 13.79
N GLU A 175 -1.01 -1.42 13.56
CA GLU A 175 0.05 -0.53 13.04
C GLU A 175 -0.27 -0.03 11.63
N LEU A 176 -0.73 -0.90 10.73
CA LEU A 176 -1.14 -0.48 9.39
C LEU A 176 -2.30 0.53 9.42
N ASN A 177 -3.28 0.31 10.30
CA ASN A 177 -4.38 1.26 10.54
C ASN A 177 -3.91 2.60 11.13
N LEU A 178 -2.80 2.60 11.87
CA LEU A 178 -2.23 3.84 12.39
C LEU A 178 -1.49 4.62 11.30
N ILE A 179 -0.87 3.92 10.34
CA ILE A 179 -0.05 4.53 9.28
C ILE A 179 -0.89 5.16 8.18
N ALA A 180 -1.94 4.48 7.71
CA ALA A 180 -2.68 4.93 6.54
C ALA A 180 -3.63 6.10 6.85
N SER A 181 -3.84 6.97 5.85
CA SER A 181 -4.75 8.11 5.92
C SER A 181 -6.22 7.70 5.67
N ASP A 182 -7.17 8.58 6.03
CA ASP A 182 -8.61 8.40 5.77
C ASP A 182 -8.92 8.55 4.28
N PRO A 183 -9.73 7.66 3.67
CA PRO A 183 -10.08 7.74 2.27
C PRO A 183 -11.06 8.88 1.91
N ASP A 184 -10.55 10.09 1.62
CA ASP A 184 -11.38 11.24 1.22
C ASP A 184 -10.97 11.92 -0.10
N SER A 185 -9.99 11.39 -0.85
CA SER A 185 -9.36 12.10 -1.98
C SER A 185 -9.49 11.42 -3.35
N GLU A 186 -9.50 12.20 -4.45
CA GLU A 186 -9.48 11.65 -5.83
C GLU A 186 -8.11 11.02 -6.18
N VAL A 187 -7.05 11.54 -5.55
CA VAL A 187 -5.67 11.03 -5.69
C VAL A 187 -5.59 9.61 -5.15
N GLU A 188 -6.22 9.37 -4.01
CA GLU A 188 -6.35 8.08 -3.37
C GLU A 188 -6.87 7.01 -4.34
N GLN A 189 -8.06 7.19 -4.91
CA GLN A 189 -8.69 6.20 -5.81
C GLN A 189 -7.80 5.83 -6.99
N SER A 190 -7.03 6.79 -7.51
CA SER A 190 -6.08 6.57 -8.59
C SER A 190 -4.88 5.72 -8.12
N VAL A 191 -4.29 6.07 -6.97
CA VAL A 191 -3.16 5.33 -6.36
C VAL A 191 -3.59 3.91 -5.99
N LEU A 192 -4.76 3.75 -5.37
CA LEU A 192 -5.35 2.46 -5.00
C LEU A 192 -5.50 1.53 -6.21
N SER A 193 -6.11 2.03 -7.28
CA SER A 193 -6.35 1.27 -8.51
C SER A 193 -5.05 0.78 -9.15
N VAL A 194 -4.05 1.66 -9.21
CA VAL A 194 -2.72 1.35 -9.76
C VAL A 194 -1.99 0.35 -8.88
N ALA A 195 -1.97 0.58 -7.57
CA ALA A 195 -1.31 -0.30 -6.62
C ALA A 195 -1.94 -1.70 -6.64
N GLN A 196 -3.27 -1.81 -6.62
CA GLN A 196 -3.99 -3.08 -6.71
C GLN A 196 -3.70 -3.84 -8.00
N THR A 197 -3.55 -3.12 -9.12
CA THR A 197 -3.15 -3.72 -10.40
C THR A 197 -1.74 -4.30 -10.31
N CYS A 198 -0.79 -3.56 -9.74
CA CYS A 198 0.59 -4.00 -9.56
C CYS A 198 0.67 -5.24 -8.66
N VAL A 199 -0.13 -5.32 -7.61
CA VAL A 199 -0.22 -6.51 -6.75
C VAL A 199 -0.60 -7.74 -7.52
N ASN A 200 -1.66 -7.63 -8.31
CA ASN A 200 -2.20 -8.75 -9.06
C ASN A 200 -1.18 -9.24 -10.09
N GLU A 201 -0.39 -8.33 -10.65
CA GLU A 201 0.75 -8.65 -11.53
C GLU A 201 1.89 -9.32 -10.79
N THR A 202 2.35 -8.74 -9.69
CA THR A 202 3.41 -9.31 -8.86
C THR A 202 3.02 -10.72 -8.41
N LYS A 203 1.78 -10.92 -7.94
CA LYS A 203 1.26 -12.25 -7.58
C LYS A 203 1.28 -13.24 -8.74
N ARG A 204 0.96 -12.80 -9.96
CA ARG A 204 1.01 -13.65 -11.16
C ARG A 204 2.44 -13.98 -11.57
N ASN A 205 3.35 -13.01 -11.52
CA ASN A 205 4.74 -13.18 -11.95
C ASN A 205 5.54 -14.08 -10.99
N HIS A 206 5.18 -14.11 -9.70
CA HIS A 206 5.78 -15.00 -8.71
C HIS A 206 4.92 -16.23 -8.42
N HIS A 207 3.96 -16.56 -9.28
CA HIS A 207 3.15 -17.77 -9.13
C HIS A 207 4.02 -19.02 -9.29
N GLY A 208 4.16 -19.81 -8.22
CA GLY A 208 5.05 -20.97 -8.16
C GLY A 208 6.33 -20.76 -7.34
N VAL A 209 6.61 -19.53 -6.89
CA VAL A 209 7.62 -19.28 -5.85
C VAL A 209 6.99 -19.62 -4.50
N HIS A 210 7.58 -20.55 -3.75
CA HIS A 210 7.16 -20.82 -2.36
C HIS A 210 7.51 -19.63 -1.47
N LEU A 211 6.58 -18.68 -1.34
CA LEU A 211 6.72 -17.54 -0.44
C LEU A 211 6.48 -17.98 1.00
N LYS A 212 7.37 -17.56 1.90
CA LYS A 212 7.16 -17.71 3.34
C LYS A 212 6.03 -16.80 3.85
N LYS A 213 5.72 -15.70 3.14
CA LYS A 213 4.66 -14.73 3.45
C LYS A 213 3.95 -14.27 2.17
N PRO A 214 2.61 -14.40 2.04
CA PRO A 214 1.91 -13.84 0.88
C PRO A 214 1.80 -12.31 0.96
N PHE A 215 1.84 -11.64 -0.19
CA PHE A 215 1.60 -10.19 -0.30
C PHE A 215 0.11 -9.87 -0.13
N PHE A 216 -0.24 -8.93 0.76
CA PHE A 216 -1.61 -8.46 0.94
C PHE A 216 -1.67 -6.94 1.01
N PHE A 217 -2.33 -6.31 0.04
CA PHE A 217 -2.68 -4.91 0.22
C PHE A 217 -3.70 -4.76 1.34
N PHE A 218 -3.36 -3.91 2.29
CA PHE A 218 -4.26 -3.46 3.31
C PHE A 218 -4.64 -2.02 3.00
N PHE A 219 -5.93 -1.72 3.08
CA PHE A 219 -6.41 -0.34 3.08
C PHE A 219 -7.27 -0.18 4.30
N ILE A 220 -7.16 0.98 4.96
CA ILE A 220 -8.16 1.38 5.96
C ILE A 220 -9.46 1.54 5.20
N HIS A 221 -10.30 0.53 5.27
CA HIS A 221 -11.73 0.73 5.13
C HIS A 221 -12.22 0.91 6.56
N TYR A 222 -12.69 2.11 6.90
CA TYR A 222 -13.61 2.24 8.02
C TYR A 222 -14.76 1.25 7.74
N HIS A 223 -14.75 0.13 8.46
CA HIS A 223 -15.93 -0.71 8.52
C HIS A 223 -16.98 0.09 9.30
N LEU A 224 -18.23 -0.04 8.86
CA LEU A 224 -19.43 0.72 9.22
C LEU A 224 -19.87 0.61 10.70
N ASP A 225 -18.96 0.50 11.65
CA ASP A 225 -19.29 0.27 13.05
C ASP A 225 -19.88 1.53 13.72
N ALA A 226 -19.58 2.72 13.18
CA ALA A 226 -20.16 3.98 13.64
C ALA A 226 -21.61 4.23 13.19
N ILE A 227 -22.11 3.54 12.14
CA ILE A 227 -23.51 3.66 11.66
C ILE A 227 -24.39 2.55 12.25
N ALA A 228 -23.80 1.39 12.57
CA ALA A 228 -24.48 0.26 13.18
C ALA A 228 -25.04 0.59 14.59
N MET A 229 -24.38 1.48 15.34
CA MET A 229 -24.85 1.88 16.67
C MET A 229 -26.06 2.83 16.64
N THR A 230 -26.38 3.47 15.50
CA THR A 230 -27.38 4.55 15.43
C THR A 230 -28.70 4.17 14.76
N THR A 231 -28.75 3.13 13.90
CA THR A 231 -29.92 2.89 13.02
C THR A 231 -30.66 1.57 13.22
N GLY A 232 -30.12 0.60 13.95
CA GLY A 232 -30.82 -0.64 14.36
C GLY A 232 -31.41 -1.52 13.25
N SER A 233 -31.18 -1.21 11.97
CA SER A 233 -31.97 -1.73 10.85
C SER A 233 -31.12 -2.62 9.93
N LYS A 234 -31.19 -3.94 10.13
CA LYS A 234 -30.52 -4.97 9.30
C LYS A 234 -30.80 -4.85 7.79
N LEU A 235 -31.92 -4.24 7.41
CA LEU A 235 -32.33 -4.10 6.00
C LEU A 235 -31.60 -2.96 5.27
N VAL A 236 -31.23 -1.88 5.97
CA VAL A 236 -30.45 -0.77 5.42
C VAL A 236 -29.01 -1.22 5.16
N ILE A 237 -28.46 -2.00 6.09
CA ILE A 237 -27.13 -2.62 5.99
C ILE A 237 -27.01 -3.44 4.69
N LYS A 238 -27.97 -4.34 4.42
CA LYS A 238 -27.94 -5.21 3.24
C LYS A 238 -28.02 -4.44 1.91
N ARG A 239 -28.73 -3.30 1.91
CA ARG A 239 -28.88 -2.43 0.72
C ARG A 239 -27.62 -1.60 0.46
N ILE A 240 -26.95 -1.13 1.52
CA ILE A 240 -25.66 -0.45 1.44
C ILE A 240 -24.58 -1.43 0.99
N GLU A 241 -24.53 -2.64 1.57
CA GLU A 241 -23.62 -3.72 1.16
C GLU A 241 -23.78 -4.10 -0.33
N GLN A 242 -25.02 -4.21 -0.83
CA GLN A 242 -25.27 -4.48 -2.26
C GLN A 242 -24.89 -3.30 -3.17
N SER A 243 -25.11 -2.06 -2.71
CA SER A 243 -24.76 -0.85 -3.46
C SER A 243 -23.24 -0.66 -3.56
N LEU A 244 -22.51 -0.95 -2.49
CA LEU A 244 -21.03 -0.91 -2.44
C LEU A 244 -20.40 -2.11 -3.16
N SER A 245 -21.01 -3.29 -3.11
CA SER A 245 -20.55 -4.48 -3.88
C SER A 245 -20.55 -4.27 -5.40
N SER A 246 -21.26 -3.25 -5.90
CA SER A 246 -21.44 -2.97 -7.33
C SER A 246 -20.59 -1.79 -7.83
N LYS A 247 -19.96 -1.02 -6.93
CA LYS A 247 -19.14 0.14 -7.25
C LYS A 247 -17.94 0.19 -6.32
N ILE A 248 -16.78 -0.16 -6.88
CA ILE A 248 -15.46 -0.16 -6.25
C ILE A 248 -15.22 -1.38 -5.34
N ILE A 249 -14.31 -2.21 -5.82
CA ILE A 249 -13.87 -3.47 -5.26
C ILE A 249 -13.10 -3.18 -3.98
N LEU A 250 -13.74 -3.35 -2.83
CA LEU A 250 -13.08 -3.63 -1.56
C LEU A 250 -13.94 -4.65 -0.81
N LYS A 251 -14.01 -5.85 -1.37
CA LYS A 251 -14.45 -7.01 -0.61
C LYS A 251 -13.39 -7.27 0.45
N LYS A 252 -13.76 -6.95 1.69
CA LYS A 252 -13.59 -7.84 2.84
C LYS A 252 -12.13 -8.13 3.16
N ALA A 253 -11.60 -7.50 4.21
CA ALA A 253 -10.51 -8.08 4.98
C ALA A 253 -10.92 -9.51 5.38
N THR A 254 -10.47 -10.49 4.60
CA THR A 254 -10.61 -11.91 4.89
C THR A 254 -9.29 -12.50 4.46
N LEU A 255 -8.54 -13.02 5.43
CA LEU A 255 -7.53 -14.02 5.17
C LEU A 255 -8.14 -15.06 4.22
N LEU A 256 -7.54 -15.24 3.04
CA LEU A 256 -7.74 -16.46 2.28
C LEU A 256 -6.57 -17.37 2.64
N ASP A 257 -6.81 -18.25 3.60
CA ASP A 257 -6.11 -19.53 3.67
C ASP A 257 -6.40 -20.27 2.37
N LEU A 258 -5.37 -20.50 1.55
CA LEU A 258 -5.44 -21.52 0.53
C LEU A 258 -4.97 -22.82 1.20
N VAL A 259 -5.93 -23.61 1.69
CA VAL A 259 -5.73 -25.02 2.01
C VAL A 259 -5.16 -25.70 0.76
N ALA A 260 -3.88 -26.03 0.82
CA ALA A 260 -3.26 -26.95 -0.13
C ALA A 260 -3.98 -28.30 -0.01
N HIS A 261 -4.54 -28.77 -1.12
CA HIS A 261 -5.29 -30.01 -1.21
C HIS A 261 -4.39 -31.21 -0.87
N GLY A 262 -4.73 -31.93 0.20
CA GLY A 262 -4.37 -33.33 0.40
C GLY A 262 -5.57 -34.20 0.08
N GLY A 263 -5.60 -34.78 -1.13
CA GLY A 263 -6.64 -35.68 -1.57
C GLY A 263 -6.64 -37.01 -0.80
N GLY A 264 -7.83 -37.56 -0.59
CA GLY A 264 -8.05 -38.92 -0.11
C GLY A 264 -9.45 -39.36 -0.54
N ALA A 265 -9.52 -40.03 -1.69
CA ALA A 265 -10.73 -40.60 -2.24
C ALA A 265 -11.26 -41.71 -1.32
N ALA A 266 -12.55 -41.64 -0.97
CA ALA A 266 -13.30 -42.80 -0.50
C ALA A 266 -13.92 -43.48 -1.73
N GLN A 267 -13.57 -44.74 -1.98
CA GLN A 267 -14.39 -45.66 -2.76
C GLN A 267 -15.28 -46.47 -1.82
N PRO A 268 -16.51 -46.84 -2.23
CA PRO A 268 -17.44 -47.56 -1.40
C PRO A 268 -17.19 -49.07 -1.48
N VAL A 269 -17.32 -49.74 -0.34
CA VAL A 269 -17.78 -51.14 -0.23
C VAL A 269 -18.79 -51.20 0.90
#